data_AF-A0A1Q9CKU5-F1
#
_entry.id   AF-A0A1Q9CKU5-F1
#
_cell.length_a   1.000
_cell.length_b   1.000
_cell.length_c   1.000
_cell.angle_alpha   90.00
_cell.angle_beta   90.00
_cell.angle_gamma   90.00
#
_symmetry.space_group_name_H-M   'P 1'
#
loop_
_entity.id
_entity.type
_entity.pdbx_description
1 polymer ?
#
loop_
_entity_poly.entity_id
_entity_poly.type
_entity_poly.pdbx_seq_one_letter_code
_entity_poly.pdbx_strand_id
1 'polypeptide(L)'
;MLEVCFRCSAFSCRKRFNVLSFASWLPQSPRQGRGMTPVMLLALLRAWTASGLCQTPSAYVLARQIGSTYKPVSKVLRQLLDLEATAGKDYNESLKLRGYVEVDATSIRCIRVYPSSVRFKSLIQDWIARHPLQRKPPWWLLYFRVLGAVQRGDASKMVIRPAPLKLVPAGGKPPPEATDEIIQSGILTSIARNSTLLADGCKSWSAAAREVSHGGRVWHVSHSKNEFVKRSEDCNRILGTQLLDRNWGCLKTAVPAQAQSRKLDDEGSHPQVYTYVWQALWRKATGLGPEKRTLVFSQKFQGEECRQLGDVQEKMYQPLKQVLSWGFGLGFPCPPADDGLANVHRWKLRHIRLLEAGQKVGFHKELLGVAPAVLRKELARRRTFDQLVVKSLDAEFAKQAEALRSKLEETQQSLEEPEQEQTLESKKKAVATAKETVKETNRQIEEATDAVETGRSLAAAKKKIKGRPGDAEDEEEDGDDDSYRANLGVVKNVGVESEVFVYSVFDKGMLRKRITV
;
A
#
# COMPACT_ATOMS: atom_id res chain seq x y z
N MET A 1 26.99 -13.42 2.80
CA MET A 1 25.95 -12.69 3.58
C MET A 1 26.62 -11.79 4.60
N LEU A 2 26.31 -10.49 4.60
CA LEU A 2 26.83 -9.54 5.60
C LEU A 2 25.91 -9.51 6.84
N GLU A 3 26.31 -10.18 7.91
CA GLU A 3 25.63 -10.07 9.20
C GLU A 3 26.17 -8.87 10.00
N VAL A 4 25.38 -7.79 10.10
CA VAL A 4 25.68 -6.68 11.02
C VAL A 4 25.34 -7.12 12.45
N CYS A 5 26.35 -7.67 13.13
CA CYS A 5 26.24 -8.27 14.46
C CYS A 5 27.18 -7.61 15.47
N PHE A 6 26.62 -7.16 16.59
CA PHE A 6 27.35 -6.75 17.79
C PHE A 6 27.70 -7.96 18.64
N ARG A 7 28.90 -7.97 19.24
CA ARG A 7 29.30 -8.95 20.26
C ARG A 7 29.23 -8.29 21.64
N CYS A 8 28.76 -9.03 22.64
CA CYS A 8 28.85 -8.58 24.03
C CYS A 8 30.32 -8.32 24.44
N SER A 9 30.59 -7.19 25.09
CA SER A 9 31.93 -6.81 25.56
C SER A 9 32.35 -7.52 26.85
N ALA A 10 31.41 -8.12 27.59
CA ALA A 10 31.72 -8.85 28.82
C ALA A 10 32.63 -10.06 28.55
N PHE A 11 33.70 -10.20 29.34
CA PHE A 11 34.85 -11.08 29.09
C PHE A 11 34.49 -12.56 28.79
N SER A 12 33.51 -13.12 29.49
CA SER A 12 33.03 -14.50 29.29
C SER A 12 31.87 -14.64 28.29
N CYS A 13 31.28 -13.53 27.82
CA CYS A 13 30.05 -13.56 27.05
C CYS A 13 30.29 -13.72 25.54
N ARG A 14 30.04 -14.92 25.00
CA ARG A 14 30.12 -15.20 23.56
C ARG A 14 28.85 -14.80 22.77
N LYS A 15 27.86 -14.16 23.40
CA LYS A 15 26.60 -13.78 22.74
C LYS A 15 26.85 -12.74 21.64
N ARG A 16 26.32 -13.03 20.45
CA ARG A 16 26.14 -12.08 19.35
C ARG A 16 24.68 -11.60 19.34
N PHE A 17 24.48 -10.36 18.94
CA PHE A 17 23.19 -9.69 18.75
C PHE A 17 23.21 -9.06 17.37
N ASN A 18 22.16 -9.17 16.57
CA ASN A 18 22.11 -8.41 15.32
C ASN A 18 21.65 -6.96 15.60
N VAL A 19 21.78 -6.07 14.62
CA VAL A 19 21.34 -4.66 14.76
C VAL A 19 19.85 -4.52 15.09
N LEU A 20 19.01 -5.45 14.62
CA LEU A 20 17.57 -5.50 14.90
C LEU A 20 17.24 -6.02 16.31
N SER A 21 18.22 -6.54 17.07
CA SER A 21 18.00 -7.11 18.40
C SER A 21 17.78 -6.06 19.49
N PHE A 22 18.01 -4.78 19.18
CA PHE A 22 17.80 -3.63 20.06
C PHE A 22 16.84 -2.58 19.46
N ALA A 23 16.26 -2.85 18.30
CA ALA A 23 15.32 -1.95 17.66
C ALA A 23 14.03 -1.86 18.51
N SER A 24 13.80 -0.72 19.16
CA SER A 24 12.66 -0.49 20.07
C SER A 24 11.30 -0.64 19.40
N TRP A 25 11.22 -0.34 18.10
CA TRP A 25 10.03 -0.52 17.27
C TRP A 25 9.80 -1.98 16.89
N LEU A 26 10.82 -2.85 16.89
CA LEU A 26 10.60 -4.29 16.86
C LEU A 26 10.21 -4.75 18.27
N PRO A 27 9.18 -5.60 18.43
CA PRO A 27 8.66 -5.94 19.74
C PRO A 27 9.74 -6.60 20.61
N GLN A 28 9.97 -6.01 21.79
CA GLN A 28 11.05 -6.32 22.72
C GLN A 28 10.94 -7.72 23.33
N SER A 29 11.24 -8.73 22.52
CA SER A 29 11.53 -10.08 22.99
C SER A 29 13.04 -10.31 22.88
N PRO A 30 13.74 -10.63 23.99
CA PRO A 30 15.19 -10.89 23.99
C PRO A 30 15.61 -12.13 23.17
N ARG A 31 14.67 -12.77 22.46
CA ARG A 31 14.90 -13.86 21.51
C ARG A 31 14.44 -13.56 20.07
N GLN A 32 13.69 -12.49 19.79
CA GLN A 32 13.16 -12.25 18.42
C GLN A 32 14.19 -11.65 17.46
N GLY A 33 15.11 -10.81 17.93
CA GLY A 33 16.23 -10.32 17.11
C GLY A 33 17.19 -11.42 16.60
N ARG A 34 17.13 -12.63 17.19
CA ARG A 34 17.94 -13.79 16.75
C ARG A 34 17.40 -14.50 15.51
N GLY A 35 16.14 -14.28 15.13
CA GLY A 35 15.46 -15.06 14.08
C GLY A 35 15.18 -14.31 12.78
N MET A 36 15.63 -13.06 12.66
CA MET A 36 15.34 -12.19 11.52
C MET A 36 16.50 -11.23 11.29
N THR A 37 17.22 -11.41 10.18
CA THR A 37 18.35 -10.56 9.78
C THR A 37 17.85 -9.28 9.09
N PRO A 38 18.68 -8.23 8.93
CA PRO A 38 18.35 -7.06 8.11
C PRO A 38 17.95 -7.42 6.67
N VAL A 39 18.58 -8.45 6.09
CA VAL A 39 18.24 -8.96 4.74
C VAL A 39 16.85 -9.60 4.73
N MET A 40 16.52 -10.42 5.73
CA MET A 40 15.17 -11.00 5.88
C MET A 40 14.10 -9.92 6.06
N LEU A 41 14.40 -8.89 6.87
CA LEU A 41 13.50 -7.74 7.06
C LEU A 41 13.29 -6.96 5.75
N LEU A 42 14.36 -6.68 4.99
CA LEU A 42 14.26 -5.99 3.70
C LEU A 42 13.45 -6.81 2.69
N ALA A 43 13.68 -8.13 2.61
CA ALA A 43 12.89 -9.03 1.78
C ALA A 43 11.42 -9.06 2.21
N LEU A 44 11.14 -9.06 3.51
CA LEU A 44 9.78 -9.01 4.06
C LEU A 44 9.06 -7.70 3.71
N LEU A 45 9.74 -6.56 3.83
CA LEU A 45 9.21 -5.24 3.46
C LEU A 45 8.91 -5.17 1.96
N ARG A 46 9.82 -5.64 1.11
CA ARG A 46 9.61 -5.71 -0.35
C ARG A 46 8.41 -6.60 -0.71
N ALA A 47 8.28 -7.78 -0.10
CA ALA A 47 7.13 -8.66 -0.32
C ALA A 47 5.81 -8.03 0.16
N TRP A 48 5.85 -7.28 1.27
CA TRP A 48 4.70 -6.56 1.81
C TRP A 48 4.22 -5.42 0.90
N THR A 49 5.14 -4.64 0.32
CA THR A 49 4.81 -3.53 -0.61
C THR A 49 4.44 -4.04 -2.01
N ALA A 50 5.02 -5.16 -2.44
CA ALA A 50 4.69 -5.85 -3.69
C ALA A 50 3.34 -6.57 -3.65
N SER A 51 2.81 -6.85 -2.46
CA SER A 51 1.48 -7.46 -2.30
C SER A 51 0.39 -6.57 -2.90
N GLY A 52 -0.52 -7.20 -3.65
CA GLY A 52 -1.54 -6.50 -4.44
C GLY A 52 -2.44 -5.57 -3.61
N LEU A 53 -3.03 -4.58 -4.29
CA LEU A 53 -3.89 -3.52 -3.71
C LEU A 53 -4.93 -4.04 -2.71
N CYS A 54 -5.49 -5.21 -3.00
CA CYS A 54 -6.59 -5.83 -2.26
C CYS A 54 -6.18 -7.16 -1.59
N GLN A 55 -4.88 -7.39 -1.33
CA GLN A 55 -4.38 -8.62 -0.72
C GLN A 55 -3.42 -8.34 0.43
N THR A 56 -3.69 -8.97 1.58
CA THR A 56 -2.75 -9.01 2.71
C THR A 56 -1.94 -10.31 2.63
N PRO A 57 -0.60 -10.27 2.56
CA PRO A 57 0.19 -11.47 2.39
C PRO A 57 0.19 -12.33 3.65
N SER A 58 0.16 -13.65 3.45
CA SER A 58 0.19 -14.61 4.56
C SER A 58 1.56 -14.60 5.26
N ALA A 59 1.55 -14.31 6.56
CA ALA A 59 2.75 -14.39 7.41
C ALA A 59 3.43 -15.77 7.39
N TYR A 60 2.69 -16.84 7.10
CA TYR A 60 3.25 -18.19 6.95
C TYR A 60 4.00 -18.37 5.62
N VAL A 61 3.42 -17.86 4.52
CA VAL A 61 4.04 -17.91 3.18
C VAL A 61 5.30 -17.05 3.17
N LEU A 62 5.23 -15.81 3.65
CA LEU A 62 6.39 -14.92 3.70
C LEU A 62 7.50 -15.46 4.61
N ALA A 63 7.16 -16.07 5.75
CA ALA A 63 8.15 -16.73 6.61
C ALA A 63 8.91 -17.85 5.88
N ARG A 64 8.20 -18.72 5.14
CA ARG A 64 8.82 -19.78 4.34
C ARG A 64 9.70 -19.23 3.22
N GLN A 65 9.27 -18.17 2.54
CA GLN A 65 10.03 -17.52 1.45
C GLN A 65 11.33 -16.88 1.93
N ILE A 66 11.32 -16.18 3.08
CA ILE A 66 12.53 -15.50 3.59
C ILE A 66 13.42 -16.40 4.49
N GLY A 67 13.08 -17.68 4.65
CA GLY A 67 13.81 -18.60 5.54
C GLY A 67 13.69 -18.25 7.04
N SER A 68 12.58 -17.63 7.46
CA SER A 68 12.31 -17.27 8.86
C SER A 68 11.21 -18.14 9.48
N THR A 69 11.02 -18.02 10.78
CA THR A 69 9.88 -18.63 11.48
C THR A 69 8.66 -17.70 11.44
N TYR A 70 7.46 -18.26 11.62
CA TYR A 70 6.21 -17.51 11.61
C TYR A 70 6.15 -16.36 12.65
N LYS A 71 6.70 -16.57 13.86
CA LYS A 71 6.48 -15.64 14.99
C LYS A 71 7.12 -14.25 14.79
N PRO A 72 8.39 -14.09 14.35
CA PRO A 72 8.95 -12.79 13.97
C PRO A 72 8.15 -12.11 12.86
N VAL A 73 7.89 -12.83 11.76
CA VAL A 73 7.17 -12.31 10.59
C VAL A 73 5.77 -11.82 10.95
N SER A 74 4.96 -12.64 11.62
CA SER A 74 3.60 -12.28 12.06
C SER A 74 3.55 -11.05 12.97
N LYS A 75 4.64 -10.72 13.69
CA LYS A 75 4.70 -9.48 14.48
C LYS A 75 5.01 -8.26 13.61
N VAL A 76 5.99 -8.34 12.72
CA VAL A 76 6.30 -7.22 11.79
C VAL A 76 5.10 -6.93 10.89
N LEU A 77 4.49 -7.95 10.30
CA LEU A 77 3.32 -7.75 9.44
C LEU A 77 2.12 -7.17 10.18
N ARG A 78 1.99 -7.42 11.50
CA ARG A 78 0.96 -6.76 12.32
C ARG A 78 1.26 -5.26 12.46
N GLN A 79 2.50 -4.89 12.78
CA GLN A 79 2.88 -3.47 12.88
C GLN A 79 2.73 -2.74 11.55
N LEU A 80 3.07 -3.37 10.42
CA LEU A 80 2.85 -2.80 9.09
C LEU A 80 1.35 -2.67 8.75
N LEU A 81 0.54 -3.67 9.12
CA LEU A 81 -0.92 -3.62 9.01
C LEU A 81 -1.50 -2.47 9.83
N ASP A 82 -1.07 -2.31 11.09
CA ASP A 82 -1.56 -1.28 11.99
C ASP A 82 -1.18 0.13 11.49
N LEU A 83 0.04 0.31 10.97
CA LEU A 83 0.47 1.58 10.35
C LEU A 83 -0.32 1.92 9.08
N GLU A 84 -0.52 0.96 8.17
CA GLU A 84 -1.34 1.16 6.96
C GLU A 84 -2.82 1.37 7.29
N ALA A 85 -3.34 0.75 8.35
CA ALA A 85 -4.70 0.94 8.83
C ALA A 85 -4.90 2.33 9.44
N THR A 86 -3.96 2.83 10.25
CA THR A 86 -3.99 4.20 10.77
C THR A 86 -3.97 5.20 9.63
N ALA A 87 -3.01 5.09 8.69
CA ALA A 87 -2.96 5.95 7.51
C ALA A 87 -4.24 5.88 6.66
N GLY A 88 -4.87 4.71 6.56
CA GLY A 88 -6.16 4.52 5.90
C GLY A 88 -7.34 5.20 6.61
N LYS A 89 -7.35 5.18 7.94
CA LYS A 89 -8.34 5.89 8.77
C LYS A 89 -8.16 7.41 8.63
N ASP A 90 -6.93 7.91 8.78
CA ASP A 90 -6.60 9.33 8.65
C ASP A 90 -6.97 9.86 7.25
N TYR A 91 -6.64 9.09 6.21
CA TYR A 91 -7.04 9.40 4.83
C TYR A 91 -8.58 9.46 4.68
N ASN A 92 -9.30 8.47 5.22
CA ASN A 92 -10.76 8.40 5.20
C ASN A 92 -11.45 9.54 5.96
N GLU A 93 -10.80 10.08 6.99
CA GLU A 93 -11.27 11.23 7.75
C GLU A 93 -10.94 12.56 7.04
N SER A 94 -9.81 12.64 6.32
CA SER A 94 -9.43 13.81 5.51
C SER A 94 -10.24 13.97 4.21
N LEU A 95 -10.88 12.90 3.73
CA LEU A 95 -11.56 12.88 2.44
C LEU A 95 -12.88 13.67 2.44
N LYS A 96 -13.06 14.50 1.41
CA LYS A 96 -14.31 15.21 1.11
C LYS A 96 -14.77 14.94 -0.32
N LEU A 97 -15.73 14.02 -0.48
CA LEU A 97 -16.28 13.61 -1.79
C LEU A 97 -17.17 14.72 -2.39
N ARG A 98 -17.17 14.87 -3.72
CA ARG A 98 -17.91 15.94 -4.43
C ARG A 98 -18.58 15.46 -5.71
N GLY A 99 -19.61 16.18 -6.15
CA GLY A 99 -20.24 15.97 -7.47
C GLY A 99 -21.26 14.84 -7.45
N TYR A 100 -20.98 13.75 -8.16
CA TYR A 100 -21.79 12.52 -8.13
C TYR A 100 -21.13 11.49 -7.23
N VAL A 101 -21.84 11.01 -6.22
CA VAL A 101 -21.32 10.06 -5.22
C VAL A 101 -22.24 8.86 -5.13
N GLU A 102 -21.72 7.67 -5.41
CA GLU A 102 -22.43 6.40 -5.19
C GLU A 102 -22.38 6.08 -3.69
N VAL A 103 -23.51 5.67 -3.10
CA VAL A 103 -23.65 5.33 -1.68
C VAL A 103 -24.41 4.01 -1.50
N ASP A 104 -23.92 3.15 -0.61
CA ASP A 104 -24.42 1.80 -0.35
C ASP A 104 -23.83 1.24 0.97
N ALA A 105 -24.32 0.09 1.44
CA ALA A 105 -23.72 -0.68 2.52
C ALA A 105 -23.43 -2.13 2.13
N THR A 106 -22.30 -2.67 2.59
CA THR A 106 -21.93 -4.06 2.33
C THR A 106 -21.48 -4.81 3.57
N SER A 107 -21.76 -6.11 3.63
CA SER A 107 -21.23 -7.00 4.67
C SER A 107 -19.86 -7.54 4.27
N ILE A 108 -18.85 -7.29 5.11
CA ILE A 108 -17.45 -7.74 4.91
C ILE A 108 -17.26 -9.17 5.41
N ARG A 109 -17.81 -9.50 6.60
CA ARG A 109 -17.77 -10.85 7.19
C ARG A 109 -19.05 -11.12 7.98
N CYS A 110 -19.38 -12.40 8.15
CA CYS A 110 -20.46 -12.87 9.01
C CYS A 110 -19.91 -13.91 10.00
N ILE A 111 -20.37 -13.88 11.25
CA ILE A 111 -20.06 -14.91 12.26
C ILE A 111 -21.32 -15.40 12.97
N ARG A 112 -21.28 -16.65 13.45
CA ARG A 112 -22.28 -17.18 14.37
C ARG A 112 -21.99 -16.71 15.79
N VAL A 113 -23.00 -16.18 16.47
CA VAL A 113 -22.97 -15.76 17.87
C VAL A 113 -23.90 -16.69 18.66
N TYR A 114 -23.38 -17.37 19.67
CA TYR A 114 -24.14 -18.34 20.47
C TYR A 114 -24.73 -17.70 21.74
N PRO A 115 -25.84 -18.22 22.29
CA PRO A 115 -26.41 -17.83 23.58
C PRO A 115 -25.45 -17.73 24.76
N SER A 116 -24.37 -18.52 24.75
CA SER A 116 -23.31 -18.54 25.77
C SER A 116 -22.21 -17.49 25.55
N SER A 117 -22.31 -16.63 24.52
CA SER A 117 -21.27 -15.67 24.17
C SER A 117 -21.24 -14.48 25.14
N VAL A 118 -20.38 -14.56 26.16
CA VAL A 118 -20.12 -13.48 27.13
C VAL A 118 -19.78 -12.16 26.44
N ARG A 119 -18.98 -12.21 25.36
CA ARG A 119 -18.50 -11.03 24.63
C ARG A 119 -19.59 -10.26 23.88
N PHE A 120 -20.61 -10.95 23.38
CA PHE A 120 -21.72 -10.32 22.66
C PHE A 120 -22.99 -10.26 23.53
N LYS A 121 -22.84 -10.35 24.85
CA LYS A 121 -23.94 -10.41 25.81
C LYS A 121 -24.88 -9.20 25.72
N SER A 122 -24.33 -7.99 25.55
CA SER A 122 -25.12 -6.77 25.31
C SER A 122 -25.99 -6.92 24.07
N LEU A 123 -25.40 -7.20 22.90
CA LEU A 123 -26.13 -7.39 21.64
C LEU A 123 -27.20 -8.51 21.73
N ILE A 124 -26.94 -9.57 22.50
CA ILE A 124 -27.90 -10.65 22.76
C ILE A 124 -29.07 -10.13 23.62
N GLN A 125 -28.79 -9.37 24.69
CA GLN A 125 -29.81 -8.73 25.53
C GLN A 125 -30.65 -7.72 24.73
N ASP A 126 -30.00 -6.86 23.93
CA ASP A 126 -30.65 -5.89 23.04
C ASP A 126 -31.54 -6.56 21.99
N TRP A 127 -31.16 -7.76 21.52
CA TRP A 127 -31.98 -8.53 20.59
C TRP A 127 -33.19 -9.14 21.31
N ILE A 128 -33.00 -9.73 22.49
CA ILE A 128 -34.10 -10.31 23.29
C ILE A 128 -35.11 -9.23 23.69
N ALA A 129 -34.65 -8.06 24.15
CA ALA A 129 -35.50 -6.95 24.54
C ALA A 129 -36.38 -6.43 23.37
N ARG A 130 -35.86 -6.46 22.14
CA ARG A 130 -36.59 -6.05 20.92
C ARG A 130 -37.51 -7.14 20.36
N HIS A 131 -37.35 -8.40 20.77
CA HIS A 131 -38.13 -9.53 20.25
C HIS A 131 -38.68 -10.40 21.41
N PRO A 132 -39.43 -9.83 22.37
CA PRO A 132 -39.84 -10.54 23.59
C PRO A 132 -40.74 -11.76 23.32
N LEU A 133 -41.46 -11.76 22.20
CA LEU A 133 -42.36 -12.84 21.77
C LEU A 133 -41.67 -13.91 20.90
N GLN A 134 -40.40 -13.73 20.50
CA GLN A 134 -39.71 -14.70 19.64
C GLN A 134 -38.93 -15.73 20.47
N ARG A 135 -39.06 -17.01 20.10
CA ARG A 135 -38.23 -18.08 20.69
C ARG A 135 -36.75 -17.80 20.41
N LYS A 136 -35.94 -17.81 21.46
CA LYS A 136 -34.48 -17.63 21.38
C LYS A 136 -33.86 -18.63 20.39
N PRO A 137 -33.16 -18.18 19.33
CA PRO A 137 -32.56 -19.09 18.36
C PRO A 137 -31.32 -19.78 18.95
N PRO A 138 -30.89 -20.93 18.37
CA PRO A 138 -29.71 -21.66 18.85
C PRO A 138 -28.40 -20.89 18.60
N TRP A 139 -28.40 -19.98 17.63
CA TRP A 139 -27.39 -18.95 17.40
C TRP A 139 -27.99 -17.80 16.60
N TRP A 140 -27.36 -16.63 16.67
CA TRP A 140 -27.60 -15.50 15.77
C TRP A 140 -26.49 -15.41 14.73
N LEU A 141 -26.75 -14.65 13.67
CA LEU A 141 -25.73 -14.18 12.73
C LEU A 141 -25.39 -12.72 13.06
N LEU A 142 -24.10 -12.41 13.12
CA LEU A 142 -23.57 -11.05 13.23
C LEU A 142 -22.83 -10.70 11.94
N TYR A 143 -23.34 -9.70 11.23
CA TYR A 143 -22.72 -9.17 10.02
C TYR A 143 -21.87 -7.94 10.35
N PHE A 144 -20.58 -8.00 10.03
CA PHE A 144 -19.69 -6.84 10.05
C PHE A 144 -19.94 -6.05 8.77
N ARG A 145 -20.76 -5.00 8.89
CA ARG A 145 -21.20 -4.14 7.78
C ARG A 145 -20.39 -2.84 7.77
N VAL A 146 -20.12 -2.33 6.56
CA VAL A 146 -19.63 -0.97 6.36
C VAL A 146 -20.62 -0.21 5.49
N LEU A 147 -20.87 1.05 5.83
CA LEU A 147 -21.45 2.01 4.91
C LEU A 147 -20.31 2.58 4.05
N GLY A 148 -20.57 2.87 2.78
CA GLY A 148 -19.57 3.44 1.89
C GLY A 148 -20.13 4.50 0.95
N ALA A 149 -19.23 5.36 0.52
CA ALA A 149 -19.47 6.40 -0.47
C ALA A 149 -18.25 6.45 -1.41
N VAL A 150 -18.45 6.50 -2.72
CA VAL A 150 -17.36 6.68 -3.71
C VAL A 150 -17.70 7.80 -4.68
N GLN A 151 -16.73 8.67 -4.95
CA GLN A 151 -16.88 9.73 -5.93
C GLN A 151 -16.76 9.17 -7.37
N ARG A 152 -17.75 9.44 -8.22
CA ARG A 152 -17.68 9.05 -9.63
C ARG A 152 -16.62 9.85 -10.37
N GLY A 153 -15.95 9.17 -11.30
CA GLY A 153 -14.77 9.69 -11.99
C GLY A 153 -13.44 9.42 -11.27
N ASP A 154 -13.46 9.08 -9.98
CA ASP A 154 -12.24 8.76 -9.23
C ASP A 154 -12.48 7.58 -8.27
N ALA A 155 -12.17 6.37 -8.74
CA ALA A 155 -12.31 5.15 -7.98
C ALA A 155 -11.48 5.14 -6.68
N SER A 156 -10.41 5.93 -6.57
CA SER A 156 -9.56 5.98 -5.38
C SER A 156 -10.23 6.73 -4.22
N LYS A 157 -11.07 7.72 -4.53
CA LYS A 157 -11.78 8.56 -3.56
C LYS A 157 -13.03 7.87 -3.03
N MET A 158 -12.80 7.06 -2.00
CA MET A 158 -13.82 6.30 -1.29
C MET A 158 -13.77 6.63 0.20
N VAL A 159 -14.93 6.87 0.79
CA VAL A 159 -15.12 6.97 2.24
C VAL A 159 -15.91 5.77 2.72
N ILE A 160 -15.56 5.23 3.87
CA ILE A 160 -16.30 4.17 4.56
C ILE A 160 -16.49 4.51 6.04
N ARG A 161 -17.55 3.96 6.64
CA ARG A 161 -17.81 4.02 8.08
C ARG A 161 -18.30 2.64 8.56
N PRO A 162 -17.73 2.06 9.64
CA PRO A 162 -18.29 0.86 10.27
C PRO A 162 -19.75 1.08 10.66
N ALA A 163 -20.64 0.17 10.27
CA ALA A 163 -22.03 0.24 10.68
C ALA A 163 -22.24 -0.42 12.05
N PRO A 164 -23.28 -0.04 12.83
CA PRO A 164 -23.59 -0.66 14.10
C PRO A 164 -23.75 -2.19 14.01
N LEU A 165 -23.24 -2.88 15.02
CA LEU A 165 -23.32 -4.33 15.15
C LEU A 165 -24.76 -4.74 15.49
N LYS A 166 -25.44 -5.39 14.55
CA LYS A 166 -26.81 -5.90 14.73
C LYS A 166 -26.83 -7.42 14.57
N LEU A 167 -27.44 -8.12 15.54
CA LEU A 167 -27.74 -9.54 15.45
C LEU A 167 -29.02 -9.77 14.65
N VAL A 168 -29.01 -10.79 13.80
CA VAL A 168 -30.20 -11.33 13.12
C VAL A 168 -30.36 -12.81 13.47
N PRO A 169 -31.58 -13.38 13.46
CA PRO A 169 -31.78 -14.80 13.72
C PRO A 169 -31.05 -15.69 12.71
N ALA A 170 -30.90 -16.98 13.03
CA ALA A 170 -30.33 -17.97 12.11
C ALA A 170 -31.07 -17.96 10.77
N GLY A 171 -30.33 -17.83 9.66
CA GLY A 171 -30.90 -17.71 8.31
C GLY A 171 -31.34 -16.30 7.90
N GLY A 172 -31.30 -15.31 8.81
CA GLY A 172 -31.58 -13.92 8.49
C GLY A 172 -30.56 -13.32 7.50
N LYS A 173 -31.05 -12.54 6.53
CA LYS A 173 -30.21 -11.74 5.62
C LYS A 173 -29.49 -10.61 6.40
N PRO A 174 -28.42 -10.02 5.84
CA PRO A 174 -27.84 -8.79 6.39
C PRO A 174 -28.94 -7.73 6.60
N PRO A 175 -29.01 -7.05 7.76
CA PRO A 175 -30.03 -6.05 7.99
C PRO A 175 -29.81 -4.84 7.06
N PRO A 176 -30.89 -4.29 6.46
CA PRO A 176 -30.80 -3.09 5.63
C PRO A 176 -30.32 -1.89 6.45
N GLU A 177 -29.81 -0.88 5.77
CA GLU A 177 -29.41 0.38 6.42
C GLU A 177 -30.65 1.10 6.93
N ALA A 178 -30.61 1.47 8.20
CA ALA A 178 -31.62 2.35 8.79
C ALA A 178 -31.12 3.81 8.81
N THR A 179 -32.06 4.75 8.76
CA THR A 179 -31.78 6.20 8.68
C THR A 179 -30.85 6.66 9.82
N ASP A 180 -31.11 6.17 11.03
CA ASP A 180 -30.31 6.42 12.23
C ASP A 180 -28.86 5.94 12.07
N GLU A 181 -28.63 4.75 11.50
CA GLU A 181 -27.28 4.23 11.22
C GLU A 181 -26.51 5.13 10.27
N ILE A 182 -27.16 5.59 9.19
CA ILE A 182 -26.53 6.43 8.18
C ILE A 182 -26.12 7.78 8.79
N ILE A 183 -27.00 8.39 9.60
CA ILE A 183 -26.73 9.66 10.28
C ILE A 183 -25.63 9.50 11.32
N GLN A 184 -25.76 8.54 12.25
CA GLN A 184 -24.80 8.30 13.33
C GLN A 184 -23.40 7.93 12.82
N SER A 185 -23.29 7.28 11.65
CA SER A 185 -22.00 6.97 11.04
C SER A 185 -21.19 8.20 10.63
N GLY A 186 -21.83 9.36 10.47
CA GLY A 186 -21.23 10.56 9.93
C GLY A 186 -20.82 10.46 8.45
N ILE A 187 -21.19 9.42 7.71
CA ILE A 187 -20.72 9.24 6.32
C ILE A 187 -21.11 10.41 5.40
N LEU A 188 -22.30 10.99 5.61
CA LEU A 188 -22.79 12.14 4.86
C LEU A 188 -21.98 13.42 5.14
N THR A 189 -21.35 13.55 6.32
CA THR A 189 -20.47 14.71 6.61
C THR A 189 -19.17 14.66 5.82
N SER A 190 -18.80 13.49 5.28
CA SER A 190 -17.64 13.30 4.39
C SER A 190 -17.98 13.61 2.91
N ILE A 191 -19.22 14.01 2.60
CA ILE A 191 -19.66 14.42 1.27
C ILE A 191 -19.91 15.94 1.27
N ALA A 192 -19.55 16.65 0.21
CA ALA A 192 -19.82 18.08 0.08
C ALA A 192 -21.32 18.35 -0.12
N ARG A 193 -21.85 19.38 0.56
CA ARG A 193 -23.23 19.83 0.40
C ARG A 193 -23.57 20.04 -1.08
N ASN A 194 -24.83 19.82 -1.43
CA ASN A 194 -25.36 19.90 -2.80
C ASN A 194 -24.81 18.83 -3.78
N SER A 195 -23.91 17.92 -3.37
CA SER A 195 -23.50 16.78 -4.19
C SER A 195 -24.65 15.78 -4.38
N THR A 196 -24.80 15.25 -5.59
CA THR A 196 -25.86 14.27 -5.92
C THR A 196 -25.46 12.88 -5.44
N LEU A 197 -26.30 12.27 -4.60
CA LEU A 197 -26.12 10.90 -4.11
C LEU A 197 -26.82 9.92 -5.05
N LEU A 198 -26.17 8.80 -5.37
CA LEU A 198 -26.71 7.69 -6.14
C LEU A 198 -26.80 6.48 -5.21
N ALA A 199 -28.02 6.10 -4.81
CA ALA A 199 -28.26 5.03 -3.84
C ALA A 199 -28.89 3.81 -4.53
N ASP A 200 -28.54 2.59 -4.09
CA ASP A 200 -29.14 1.36 -4.58
C ASP A 200 -30.38 0.97 -3.75
N GLY A 201 -31.58 1.31 -4.25
CA GLY A 201 -32.89 0.89 -3.72
C GLY A 201 -33.28 1.32 -2.29
N CYS A 202 -32.32 1.60 -1.40
CA CYS A 202 -32.51 1.80 0.02
C CYS A 202 -32.95 3.23 0.33
N LYS A 203 -34.27 3.40 0.53
CA LYS A 203 -34.92 4.70 0.78
C LYS A 203 -34.38 5.46 2.00
N SER A 204 -33.74 4.78 2.95
CA SER A 204 -33.10 5.36 4.13
C SER A 204 -32.07 6.45 3.78
N TRP A 205 -31.35 6.30 2.66
CA TRP A 205 -30.39 7.32 2.19
C TRP A 205 -31.05 8.66 1.86
N SER A 206 -32.28 8.67 1.33
CA SER A 206 -33.03 9.92 1.10
C SER A 206 -33.57 10.55 2.38
N ALA A 207 -33.97 9.73 3.36
CA ALA A 207 -34.38 10.23 4.67
C ALA A 207 -33.20 10.88 5.39
N ALA A 208 -32.07 10.17 5.47
CA ALA A 208 -30.85 10.64 6.14
C ALA A 208 -30.30 11.91 5.50
N ALA A 209 -30.23 11.98 4.17
CA ALA A 209 -29.76 13.18 3.45
C ALA A 209 -30.65 14.41 3.67
N ARG A 210 -31.96 14.22 3.87
CA ARG A 210 -32.90 15.29 4.22
C ARG A 210 -32.70 15.76 5.66
N GLU A 211 -32.58 14.82 6.59
CA GLU A 211 -32.44 15.10 8.03
C GLU A 211 -31.14 15.85 8.35
N VAL A 212 -30.01 15.44 7.76
CA VAL A 212 -28.73 16.18 7.91
C VAL A 212 -28.62 17.46 7.06
N SER A 213 -29.71 17.86 6.37
CA SER A 213 -29.76 19.04 5.50
C SER A 213 -28.62 19.08 4.47
N HIS A 214 -28.38 17.96 3.77
CA HIS A 214 -27.30 17.81 2.78
C HIS A 214 -27.44 18.75 1.57
N GLY A 215 -28.67 19.14 1.23
CA GLY A 215 -29.01 20.03 0.10
C GLY A 215 -28.90 19.40 -1.30
N GLY A 216 -28.21 18.26 -1.43
CA GLY A 216 -28.06 17.54 -2.70
C GLY A 216 -29.26 16.65 -3.08
N ARG A 217 -29.47 16.44 -4.38
CA ARG A 217 -30.44 15.46 -4.89
C ARG A 217 -30.01 14.04 -4.52
N VAL A 218 -30.96 13.18 -4.14
CA VAL A 218 -30.72 11.73 -3.96
C VAL A 218 -31.46 10.98 -5.05
N TRP A 219 -30.74 10.24 -5.88
CA TRP A 219 -31.28 9.43 -6.96
C TRP A 219 -31.16 7.96 -6.61
N HIS A 220 -32.31 7.31 -6.44
CA HIS A 220 -32.38 5.85 -6.41
C HIS A 220 -32.16 5.30 -7.81
N VAL A 221 -31.23 4.36 -7.91
CA VAL A 221 -30.97 3.58 -9.12
C VAL A 221 -31.92 2.37 -9.13
N SER A 222 -32.39 1.98 -10.32
CA SER A 222 -33.22 0.80 -10.52
C SER A 222 -32.45 -0.30 -11.25
N HIS A 223 -32.72 -1.56 -10.92
CA HIS A 223 -32.31 -2.68 -11.75
C HIS A 223 -33.05 -2.62 -13.09
N SER A 224 -32.33 -2.51 -14.20
CA SER A 224 -32.86 -2.75 -15.54
C SER A 224 -31.97 -3.76 -16.25
N LYS A 225 -32.53 -4.89 -16.68
CA LYS A 225 -31.77 -5.99 -17.34
C LYS A 225 -30.51 -6.45 -16.57
N ASN A 226 -30.61 -6.59 -15.25
CA ASN A 226 -29.50 -6.89 -14.32
C ASN A 226 -28.37 -5.84 -14.25
N GLU A 227 -28.52 -4.67 -14.88
CA GLU A 227 -27.63 -3.54 -14.72
C GLU A 227 -28.24 -2.50 -13.77
N PHE A 228 -27.46 -1.98 -12.82
CA PHE A 228 -27.84 -0.86 -11.97
C PHE A 228 -27.84 0.43 -12.81
N VAL A 229 -28.98 0.83 -13.38
CA VAL A 229 -29.02 1.91 -14.36
C VAL A 229 -30.19 2.86 -14.12
N LYS A 230 -29.84 4.14 -14.02
CA LYS A 230 -30.73 5.27 -14.25
C LYS A 230 -30.21 6.08 -15.44
N ARG A 231 -31.07 6.36 -16.43
CA ARG A 231 -30.82 7.40 -17.43
C ARG A 231 -31.08 8.76 -16.77
N SER A 232 -30.19 9.71 -17.00
CA SER A 232 -30.38 11.10 -16.59
C SER A 232 -30.86 11.90 -17.79
N GLU A 233 -31.83 12.79 -17.58
CA GLU A 233 -32.23 13.78 -18.60
C GLU A 233 -31.10 14.81 -18.79
N ASP A 234 -30.50 15.27 -17.69
CA ASP A 234 -29.37 16.22 -17.66
C ASP A 234 -28.08 15.67 -18.30
N CYS A 235 -27.91 14.36 -18.45
CA CYS A 235 -26.74 13.79 -19.10
C CYS A 235 -26.99 12.43 -19.77
N ASN A 236 -26.54 12.28 -21.02
CA ASN A 236 -26.67 11.09 -21.87
C ASN A 236 -25.82 9.87 -21.39
N ARG A 237 -25.57 9.77 -20.09
CA ARG A 237 -24.78 8.71 -19.43
C ARG A 237 -25.65 7.89 -18.49
N ILE A 238 -25.44 6.58 -18.56
CA ILE A 238 -25.93 5.60 -17.59
C ILE A 238 -25.30 5.88 -16.21
N LEU A 239 -26.15 5.98 -15.19
CA LEU A 239 -25.76 6.20 -13.79
C LEU A 239 -26.14 4.98 -12.95
N GLY A 240 -25.20 4.50 -12.13
CA GLY A 240 -25.36 3.28 -11.35
C GLY A 240 -24.37 3.20 -10.19
N THR A 241 -24.38 2.07 -9.47
CA THR A 241 -23.56 1.75 -8.30
C THR A 241 -22.38 0.80 -8.58
N GLN A 242 -22.10 0.53 -9.86
CA GLN A 242 -21.07 -0.46 -10.26
C GLN A 242 -19.65 -0.08 -9.84
N LEU A 243 -19.36 1.20 -9.56
CA LEU A 243 -18.04 1.61 -9.08
C LEU A 243 -17.88 1.20 -7.61
N LEU A 244 -18.93 1.39 -6.81
CA LEU A 244 -18.97 1.00 -5.41
C LEU A 244 -18.90 -0.52 -5.25
N ASP A 245 -19.62 -1.30 -6.08
CA ASP A 245 -19.53 -2.77 -6.08
C ASP A 245 -18.12 -3.31 -6.35
N ARG A 246 -17.41 -2.73 -7.33
CA ARG A 246 -16.02 -3.12 -7.62
C ARG A 246 -15.10 -2.82 -6.45
N ASN A 247 -15.39 -1.76 -5.70
CA ASN A 247 -14.67 -1.44 -4.46
C ASN A 247 -15.00 -2.42 -3.33
N TRP A 248 -16.26 -2.85 -3.21
CA TRP A 248 -16.66 -3.91 -2.29
C TRP A 248 -15.92 -5.22 -2.55
N GLY A 249 -15.72 -5.60 -3.81
CA GLY A 249 -14.86 -6.73 -4.18
C GLY A 249 -13.46 -6.61 -3.59
N CYS A 250 -12.80 -5.46 -3.76
CA CYS A 250 -11.47 -5.20 -3.21
C CYS A 250 -11.43 -5.32 -1.67
N LEU A 251 -12.35 -4.66 -0.95
CA LEU A 251 -12.37 -4.68 0.51
C LEU A 251 -12.65 -6.09 1.07
N LYS A 252 -13.53 -6.87 0.43
CA LYS A 252 -13.86 -8.25 0.83
C LYS A 252 -12.67 -9.21 0.63
N THR A 253 -11.90 -9.04 -0.44
CA THR A 253 -10.69 -9.85 -0.71
C THR A 253 -9.55 -9.52 0.26
N ALA A 254 -9.40 -8.25 0.66
CA ALA A 254 -8.28 -7.81 1.50
C ALA A 254 -8.32 -8.37 2.93
N VAL A 255 -9.52 -8.61 3.48
CA VAL A 255 -9.71 -9.24 4.79
C VAL A 255 -9.44 -10.74 4.69
N PRO A 256 -8.35 -11.29 5.27
CA PRO A 256 -8.05 -12.72 5.16
C PRO A 256 -9.10 -13.57 5.89
N ALA A 257 -9.38 -14.78 5.41
CA ALA A 257 -10.34 -15.69 6.03
C ALA A 257 -9.95 -16.10 7.46
N GLN A 258 -8.65 -16.07 7.76
CA GLN A 258 -8.06 -16.34 9.07
C GLN A 258 -8.10 -15.13 10.02
N ALA A 259 -8.57 -13.96 9.57
CA ALA A 259 -8.77 -12.80 10.44
C ALA A 259 -9.72 -13.18 11.57
N GLN A 260 -9.26 -13.05 12.81
CA GLN A 260 -10.04 -13.47 13.98
C GLN A 260 -11.15 -12.46 14.23
N SER A 261 -12.28 -12.64 13.54
CA SER A 261 -13.52 -11.87 13.70
C SER A 261 -14.09 -11.93 15.13
N ARG A 262 -13.53 -12.81 15.98
CA ARG A 262 -13.74 -12.93 17.43
C ARG A 262 -12.73 -12.15 18.29
N LYS A 263 -11.87 -11.30 17.71
CA LYS A 263 -11.01 -10.32 18.42
C LYS A 263 -11.48 -8.90 18.13
N LEU A 264 -11.55 -8.10 19.19
CA LEU A 264 -11.72 -6.65 19.09
C LEU A 264 -10.30 -6.10 18.96
N ASP A 265 -10.19 -4.86 18.53
CA ASP A 265 -9.05 -3.99 18.82
C ASP A 265 -8.82 -3.83 20.33
N ASP A 266 -7.68 -3.24 20.68
CA ASP A 266 -7.27 -3.04 22.06
C ASP A 266 -8.19 -2.02 22.80
N GLU A 267 -8.93 -1.19 22.05
CA GLU A 267 -9.98 -0.27 22.55
C GLU A 267 -11.34 -0.96 22.78
N GLY A 268 -11.48 -2.25 22.46
CA GLY A 268 -12.72 -3.02 22.65
C GLY A 268 -13.90 -2.56 21.77
N SER A 269 -13.65 -1.68 20.80
CA SER A 269 -14.65 -0.92 20.06
C SER A 269 -14.96 -1.55 18.71
N HIS A 270 -13.94 -2.04 18.00
CA HIS A 270 -14.07 -2.51 16.62
C HIS A 270 -13.34 -3.85 16.36
N PRO A 271 -13.98 -4.81 15.69
CA PRO A 271 -13.34 -6.07 15.29
C PRO A 271 -12.08 -5.87 14.45
N GLN A 272 -11.09 -6.74 14.63
CA GLN A 272 -9.84 -6.77 13.83
C GLN A 272 -10.07 -6.80 12.30
N VAL A 273 -11.27 -7.23 11.87
CA VAL A 273 -11.72 -7.15 10.47
C VAL A 273 -11.58 -5.73 9.91
N TYR A 274 -11.92 -4.69 10.67
CA TYR A 274 -11.87 -3.31 10.20
C TYR A 274 -10.46 -2.78 10.02
N THR A 275 -9.45 -3.28 10.76
CA THR A 275 -8.03 -2.97 10.53
C THR A 275 -7.61 -3.31 9.08
N TYR A 276 -7.99 -4.49 8.58
CA TYR A 276 -7.72 -4.88 7.19
C TYR A 276 -8.54 -4.06 6.17
N VAL A 277 -9.74 -3.60 6.55
CA VAL A 277 -10.57 -2.75 5.69
C VAL A 277 -9.93 -1.36 5.53
N TRP A 278 -9.43 -0.76 6.62
CA TRP A 278 -8.69 0.51 6.57
C TRP A 278 -7.39 0.38 5.77
N GLN A 279 -6.64 -0.70 5.97
CA GLN A 279 -5.45 -1.03 5.20
C GLN A 279 -5.75 -1.12 3.69
N ALA A 280 -6.82 -1.80 3.31
CA ALA A 280 -7.23 -1.95 1.91
C ALA A 280 -7.60 -0.60 1.28
N LEU A 281 -8.26 0.27 2.04
CA LEU A 281 -8.57 1.63 1.62
C LEU A 281 -7.29 2.45 1.38
N TRP A 282 -6.32 2.39 2.31
CA TRP A 282 -5.01 3.05 2.16
C TRP A 282 -4.25 2.55 0.92
N ARG A 283 -4.16 1.23 0.74
CA ARG A 283 -3.48 0.61 -0.42
C ARG A 283 -4.09 1.01 -1.74
N LYS A 284 -5.41 1.18 -1.78
CA LYS A 284 -6.19 1.61 -2.96
C LYS A 284 -6.05 3.11 -3.24
N ALA A 285 -6.03 3.95 -2.20
CA ALA A 285 -5.77 5.38 -2.31
C ALA A 285 -4.35 5.67 -2.81
N THR A 286 -3.35 4.94 -2.28
CA THR A 286 -1.95 4.95 -2.72
C THR A 286 -1.70 4.10 -3.97
N GLY A 287 -2.72 3.94 -4.81
CA GLY A 287 -2.91 2.89 -5.82
C GLY A 287 -2.01 2.92 -7.06
N LEU A 288 -0.78 3.39 -6.94
CA LEU A 288 0.29 3.06 -7.88
C LEU A 288 0.64 1.55 -7.76
N GLY A 289 1.04 0.93 -8.87
CA GLY A 289 1.48 -0.47 -8.90
C GLY A 289 2.73 -0.72 -8.04
N PRO A 290 3.12 -1.97 -7.78
CA PRO A 290 4.27 -2.29 -6.93
C PRO A 290 5.59 -1.65 -7.42
N GLU A 291 5.77 -1.54 -8.73
CA GLU A 291 6.88 -0.83 -9.38
C GLU A 291 6.78 0.69 -9.16
N LYS A 292 5.67 1.33 -9.57
CA LYS A 292 5.48 2.78 -9.36
C LYS A 292 5.47 3.20 -7.87
N ARG A 293 5.09 2.33 -6.93
CA ARG A 293 5.30 2.54 -5.48
C ARG A 293 6.78 2.54 -5.09
N THR A 294 7.54 1.59 -5.62
CA THR A 294 8.99 1.49 -5.37
C THR A 294 9.70 2.70 -5.96
N LEU A 295 9.30 3.14 -7.15
CA LEU A 295 9.80 4.36 -7.80
C LEU A 295 9.43 5.63 -7.01
N VAL A 296 8.17 5.84 -6.61
CA VAL A 296 7.78 7.02 -5.80
C VAL A 296 8.46 7.03 -4.42
N PHE A 297 8.64 5.88 -3.78
CA PHE A 297 9.38 5.80 -2.52
C PHE A 297 10.88 6.08 -2.72
N SER A 298 11.46 5.56 -3.81
CA SER A 298 12.84 5.85 -4.22
C SER A 298 13.03 7.34 -4.50
N GLN A 299 12.15 7.96 -5.28
CA GLN A 299 12.18 9.39 -5.62
C GLN A 299 12.13 10.27 -4.36
N LYS A 300 11.25 9.94 -3.39
CA LYS A 300 11.19 10.65 -2.11
C LYS A 300 12.47 10.48 -1.30
N PHE A 301 13.02 9.27 -1.24
CA PHE A 301 14.24 8.98 -0.50
C PHE A 301 15.48 9.66 -1.12
N GLN A 302 15.63 9.60 -2.45
CA GLN A 302 16.65 10.32 -3.20
C GLN A 302 16.52 11.85 -3.03
N GLY A 303 15.30 12.38 -3.00
CA GLY A 303 15.04 13.79 -2.69
C GLY A 303 15.46 14.20 -1.27
N GLU A 304 15.30 13.31 -0.29
CA GLU A 304 15.80 13.48 1.08
C GLU A 304 17.34 13.45 1.12
N GLU A 305 17.98 12.53 0.39
CA GLU A 305 19.45 12.45 0.26
C GLU A 305 20.04 13.69 -0.42
N CYS A 306 19.41 14.20 -1.49
CA CYS A 306 19.76 15.46 -2.13
C CYS A 306 19.71 16.64 -1.15
N ARG A 307 18.67 16.73 -0.32
CA ARG A 307 18.56 17.77 0.73
C ARG A 307 19.65 17.62 1.77
N GLN A 308 19.94 16.40 2.24
CA GLN A 308 21.00 16.16 3.22
C GLN A 308 22.39 16.50 2.68
N LEU A 309 22.69 16.18 1.41
CA LEU A 309 23.93 16.57 0.76
C LEU A 309 24.06 18.10 0.65
N GLY A 310 22.98 18.79 0.25
CA GLY A 310 22.92 20.26 0.22
C GLY A 310 23.13 20.89 1.59
N ASP A 311 22.45 20.38 2.63
CA ASP A 311 22.61 20.81 4.02
C ASP A 311 24.04 20.66 4.52
N VAL A 312 24.70 19.55 4.21
CA VAL A 312 26.11 19.29 4.56
C VAL A 312 27.04 20.24 3.81
N GLN A 313 26.76 20.48 2.53
CA GLN A 313 27.53 21.41 1.71
C GLN A 313 27.42 22.85 2.24
N GLU A 314 26.21 23.35 2.49
CA GLU A 314 25.95 24.72 2.92
C GLU A 314 26.35 24.96 4.39
N LYS A 315 25.92 24.11 5.33
CA LYS A 315 26.07 24.37 6.78
C LYS A 315 27.45 23.97 7.32
N MET A 316 28.18 23.09 6.63
CA MET A 316 29.48 22.58 7.11
C MET A 316 30.64 22.82 6.15
N TYR A 317 30.46 22.57 4.84
CA TYR A 317 31.56 22.70 3.89
C TYR A 317 31.84 24.15 3.47
N GLN A 318 30.82 24.95 3.11
CA GLN A 318 31.02 26.35 2.71
C GLN A 318 31.70 27.22 3.80
N PRO A 319 31.33 27.14 5.10
CA PRO A 319 32.03 27.88 6.15
C PRO A 319 33.49 27.42 6.34
N LEU A 320 33.79 26.13 6.09
CA LEU A 320 35.16 25.62 6.13
C LEU A 320 35.96 26.13 4.92
N LYS A 321 35.36 26.19 3.74
CA LYS A 321 35.94 26.77 2.51
C LYS A 321 36.22 28.27 2.65
N GLN A 322 35.30 29.03 3.27
CA GLN A 322 35.47 30.46 3.56
C GLN A 322 36.61 30.72 4.55
N VAL A 323 36.69 29.98 5.67
CA VAL A 323 37.80 30.11 6.63
C VAL A 323 39.14 29.78 5.98
N LEU A 324 39.19 28.79 5.08
CA LEU A 324 40.40 28.47 4.34
C LEU A 324 40.73 29.53 3.28
N SER A 325 39.75 30.16 2.62
CA SER A 325 40.00 31.22 1.63
C SER A 325 40.46 32.54 2.24
N TRP A 326 40.03 32.88 3.46
CA TRP A 326 40.51 34.05 4.20
C TRP A 326 42.02 34.00 4.51
N GLY A 327 42.63 32.80 4.52
CA GLY A 327 44.08 32.63 4.62
C GLY A 327 44.88 32.96 3.35
N PHE A 328 44.23 33.36 2.25
CA PHE A 328 44.85 33.48 0.92
C PHE A 328 44.73 34.86 0.23
N GLY A 329 44.06 35.86 0.80
CA GLY A 329 43.80 37.12 0.09
C GLY A 329 43.81 38.40 0.94
N LEU A 330 44.81 39.25 0.70
CA LEU A 330 44.80 40.71 0.85
C LEU A 330 44.25 41.31 2.17
N GLY A 331 45.15 41.52 3.14
CA GLY A 331 45.16 42.74 3.98
C GLY A 331 44.03 42.98 4.99
N PHE A 332 42.99 42.14 5.07
CA PHE A 332 41.96 42.28 6.11
C PHE A 332 42.49 41.81 7.48
N PRO A 333 42.16 42.52 8.57
CA PRO A 333 42.65 42.18 9.90
C PRO A 333 42.13 40.80 10.34
N CYS A 334 43.02 39.97 10.88
CA CYS A 334 42.62 38.76 11.58
C CYS A 334 41.57 39.10 12.65
N PRO A 335 40.54 38.24 12.86
CA PRO A 335 39.71 38.36 14.04
C PRO A 335 40.58 38.28 15.31
N PRO A 336 40.24 39.03 16.38
CA PRO A 336 41.12 39.21 17.53
C PRO A 336 41.52 37.88 18.18
N ALA A 337 42.78 37.82 18.64
CA ALA A 337 43.46 36.57 18.95
C ALA A 337 43.03 35.87 20.25
N ASP A 338 42.21 36.52 21.09
CA ASP A 338 41.90 36.06 22.45
C ASP A 338 41.03 34.79 22.51
N ASP A 339 40.32 34.43 21.43
CA ASP A 339 39.48 33.22 21.34
C ASP A 339 40.21 31.97 20.76
N GLY A 340 41.55 31.99 20.72
CA GLY A 340 42.36 31.00 19.99
C GLY A 340 42.04 29.53 20.27
N LEU A 341 41.80 29.16 21.53
CA LEU A 341 41.45 27.78 21.91
C LEU A 341 40.01 27.39 21.51
N ALA A 342 39.06 28.32 21.65
CA ALA A 342 37.66 28.08 21.32
C ALA A 342 37.46 27.87 19.81
N ASN A 343 38.15 28.65 18.98
CA ASN A 343 38.10 28.52 17.52
C ASN A 343 38.75 27.22 17.02
N VAL A 344 39.90 26.81 17.56
CA VAL A 344 40.53 25.52 17.21
C VAL A 344 39.64 24.33 17.60
N HIS A 345 38.98 24.38 18.76
CA HIS A 345 38.05 23.33 19.17
C HIS A 345 36.79 23.27 18.27
N ARG A 346 36.18 24.44 17.99
CA ARG A 346 35.01 24.58 17.10
C ARG A 346 35.32 24.09 15.68
N TRP A 347 36.54 24.34 15.18
CA TRP A 347 37.03 23.86 13.89
C TRP A 347 37.19 22.34 13.84
N LYS A 348 37.87 21.75 14.84
CA LYS A 348 38.00 20.28 14.98
C LYS A 348 36.62 19.59 15.01
N LEU A 349 35.65 20.17 15.72
CA LEU A 349 34.30 19.62 15.85
C LEU A 349 33.51 19.68 14.53
N ARG A 350 33.57 20.80 13.79
CA ARG A 350 32.96 20.91 12.45
C ARG A 350 33.58 19.92 11.46
N HIS A 351 34.90 19.76 11.48
CA HIS A 351 35.60 18.82 10.61
C HIS A 351 35.24 17.35 10.90
N ILE A 352 35.14 16.94 12.17
CA ILE A 352 34.68 15.59 12.53
C ILE A 352 33.26 15.35 12.00
N ARG A 353 32.34 16.31 12.19
CA ARG A 353 30.96 16.22 11.67
C ARG A 353 30.90 16.19 10.14
N LEU A 354 31.79 16.90 9.44
CA LEU A 354 31.91 16.84 7.99
C LEU A 354 32.36 15.45 7.51
N LEU A 355 33.31 14.80 8.20
CA LEU A 355 33.73 13.43 7.88
C LEU A 355 32.62 12.40 8.18
N GLU A 356 31.92 12.54 9.31
CA GLU A 356 30.77 11.68 9.67
C GLU A 356 29.62 11.83 8.68
N ALA A 357 29.37 13.03 8.16
CA ALA A 357 28.38 13.29 7.13
C ALA A 357 28.82 12.77 5.76
N GLY A 358 30.06 13.06 5.33
CA GLY A 358 30.63 12.54 4.07
C GLY A 358 30.64 11.00 4.04
N GLN A 359 30.90 10.35 5.17
CA GLN A 359 30.79 8.89 5.30
C GLN A 359 29.34 8.38 5.10
N LYS A 360 28.33 9.11 5.60
CA LYS A 360 26.91 8.77 5.39
C LYS A 360 26.47 8.96 3.94
N VAL A 361 27.02 9.95 3.24
CA VAL A 361 26.72 10.24 1.82
C VAL A 361 27.71 9.54 0.85
N GLY A 362 28.53 8.60 1.35
CA GLY A 362 29.32 7.70 0.50
C GLY A 362 30.60 8.27 -0.12
N PHE A 363 31.19 9.32 0.46
CA PHE A 363 32.46 9.91 -0.01
C PHE A 363 33.61 8.89 -0.04
N HIS A 364 34.57 9.09 -0.95
CA HIS A 364 35.70 8.18 -1.09
C HIS A 364 36.49 7.98 0.22
N LYS A 365 36.67 6.71 0.62
CA LYS A 365 37.27 6.34 1.93
C LYS A 365 38.68 6.87 2.11
N GLU A 366 39.46 6.96 1.03
CA GLU A 366 40.82 7.49 1.08
C GLU A 366 40.83 9.00 1.30
N LEU A 367 39.89 9.75 0.71
CA LEU A 367 39.73 11.18 0.98
C LEU A 367 39.34 11.39 2.45
N LEU A 368 38.39 10.62 2.97
CA LEU A 368 37.99 10.63 4.39
C LEU A 368 39.12 10.18 5.34
N GLY A 369 40.09 9.39 4.87
CA GLY A 369 41.26 8.95 5.64
C GLY A 369 42.44 9.92 5.61
N VAL A 370 42.70 10.55 4.47
CA VAL A 370 43.82 11.48 4.25
C VAL A 370 43.48 12.90 4.72
N ALA A 371 42.26 13.38 4.48
CA ALA A 371 41.81 14.70 4.92
C ALA A 371 42.09 14.97 6.42
N PRO A 372 41.73 14.10 7.40
CA PRO A 372 42.07 14.32 8.81
C PRO A 372 43.57 14.36 9.11
N ALA A 373 44.43 13.72 8.31
CA ALA A 373 45.87 13.74 8.52
C ALA A 373 46.49 15.05 7.98
N VAL A 374 46.08 15.46 6.78
CA VAL A 374 46.44 16.77 6.21
C VAL A 374 45.95 17.88 7.13
N LEU A 375 44.65 17.89 7.45
CA LEU A 375 43.99 18.96 8.19
C LEU A 375 44.44 19.12 9.66
N ARG A 376 45.31 18.26 10.20
CA ARG A 376 45.98 18.44 11.51
C ARG A 376 47.33 19.18 11.44
N LYS A 377 48.01 19.16 10.29
CA LYS A 377 49.40 19.57 9.97
C LYS A 377 49.93 21.01 10.16
N GLU A 378 49.44 21.85 11.08
CA GLU A 378 49.73 23.32 11.19
C GLU A 378 49.34 24.19 9.96
N LEU A 379 48.80 25.42 10.10
CA LEU A 379 48.42 26.26 8.93
C LEU A 379 49.60 26.72 8.07
N ALA A 380 50.73 27.11 8.69
CA ALA A 380 51.89 27.65 7.98
C ALA A 380 52.56 26.63 7.04
N ARG A 381 52.46 25.33 7.35
CA ARG A 381 53.15 24.23 6.64
C ARG A 381 52.29 23.53 5.56
N ARG A 382 51.13 24.09 5.22
CA ARG A 382 50.06 23.37 4.50
C ARG A 382 49.50 23.98 3.22
N ARG A 383 49.91 25.20 2.84
CA ARG A 383 49.24 25.99 1.78
C ARG A 383 48.90 25.21 0.50
N THR A 384 49.75 24.30 0.04
CA THR A 384 49.51 23.44 -1.12
C THR A 384 48.57 22.25 -0.84
N PHE A 385 48.71 21.58 0.31
CA PHE A 385 47.93 20.38 0.64
C PHE A 385 46.48 20.70 1.01
N ASP A 386 46.22 21.80 1.73
CA ASP A 386 44.84 22.21 2.06
C ASP A 386 44.06 22.57 0.78
N GLN A 387 44.71 23.21 -0.21
CA GLN A 387 44.09 23.47 -1.52
C GLN A 387 43.77 22.18 -2.28
N LEU A 388 44.64 21.17 -2.24
CA LEU A 388 44.38 19.87 -2.86
C LEU A 388 43.19 19.16 -2.20
N VAL A 389 43.12 19.13 -0.87
CA VAL A 389 41.99 18.52 -0.14
C VAL A 389 40.68 19.26 -0.40
N VAL A 390 40.67 20.59 -0.44
CA VAL A 390 39.47 21.37 -0.81
C VAL A 390 39.04 21.08 -2.25
N LYS A 391 39.96 21.04 -3.22
CA LYS A 391 39.65 20.68 -4.61
C LYS A 391 39.10 19.25 -4.73
N SER A 392 39.65 18.29 -3.99
CA SER A 392 39.14 16.91 -3.96
C SER A 392 37.76 16.81 -3.31
N LEU A 393 37.48 17.61 -2.27
CA LEU A 393 36.15 17.69 -1.68
C LEU A 393 35.14 18.36 -2.63
N ASP A 394 35.49 19.47 -3.28
CA ASP A 394 34.67 20.10 -4.32
C ASP A 394 34.28 19.10 -5.41
N ALA A 395 35.25 18.31 -5.90
CA ALA A 395 35.03 17.29 -6.92
C ALA A 395 34.12 16.14 -6.44
N GLU A 396 34.28 15.63 -5.21
CA GLU A 396 33.39 14.59 -4.67
C GLU A 396 31.98 15.14 -4.37
N PHE A 397 31.83 16.38 -3.87
CA PHE A 397 30.51 17.02 -3.71
C PHE A 397 29.80 17.17 -5.07
N ALA A 398 30.50 17.65 -6.11
CA ALA A 398 29.94 17.78 -7.45
C ALA A 398 29.50 16.43 -8.03
N LYS A 399 30.38 15.42 -7.97
CA LYS A 399 30.13 14.06 -8.47
C LYS A 399 28.96 13.38 -7.77
N GLN A 400 28.82 13.51 -6.44
CA GLN A 400 27.69 12.94 -5.71
C GLN A 400 26.38 13.70 -6.00
N ALA A 401 26.43 15.03 -6.15
CA ALA A 401 25.26 15.82 -6.52
C ALA A 401 24.77 15.49 -7.94
N GLU A 402 25.68 15.30 -8.89
CA GLU A 402 25.37 14.88 -10.26
C GLU A 402 24.79 13.45 -10.27
N ALA A 403 25.45 12.49 -9.62
CA ALA A 403 24.96 11.11 -9.54
C ALA A 403 23.60 10.96 -8.83
N LEU A 404 23.24 11.85 -7.91
CA LEU A 404 21.91 11.89 -7.31
C LEU A 404 20.87 12.57 -8.23
N ARG A 405 21.25 13.61 -8.98
CA ARG A 405 20.37 14.26 -9.97
C ARG A 405 20.00 13.30 -11.09
N SER A 406 20.97 12.63 -11.71
CA SER A 406 20.71 11.67 -12.79
C SER A 406 19.78 10.55 -12.34
N LYS A 407 19.97 9.98 -11.14
CA LYS A 407 19.05 8.97 -10.57
C LYS A 407 17.63 9.49 -10.34
N LEU A 408 17.50 10.76 -9.93
CA LEU A 408 16.20 11.38 -9.70
C LEU A 408 15.48 11.65 -11.03
N GLU A 409 16.22 12.10 -12.05
CA GLU A 409 15.74 12.30 -13.42
C GLU A 409 15.34 10.97 -14.08
N GLU A 410 16.15 9.92 -13.99
CA GLU A 410 15.81 8.54 -14.41
C GLU A 410 14.53 8.06 -13.71
N THR A 411 14.46 8.18 -12.39
CA THR A 411 13.29 7.76 -11.60
C THR A 411 12.04 8.57 -11.97
N GLN A 412 12.19 9.85 -12.31
CA GLN A 412 11.09 10.72 -12.76
C GLN A 412 10.62 10.34 -14.17
N GLN A 413 11.54 10.08 -15.11
CA GLN A 413 11.20 9.61 -16.46
C GLN A 413 10.43 8.28 -16.43
N SER A 414 10.87 7.31 -15.62
CA SER A 414 10.13 6.05 -15.40
C SER A 414 8.76 6.22 -14.69
N LEU A 415 8.52 7.35 -14.03
CA LEU A 415 7.19 7.67 -13.48
C LEU A 415 6.28 8.30 -14.54
N GLU A 416 6.86 9.15 -15.40
CA GLU A 416 6.20 9.88 -16.49
C GLU A 416 6.00 9.06 -17.78
N GLU A 417 6.56 7.84 -17.86
CA GLU A 417 6.53 7.01 -19.07
C GLU A 417 5.11 6.79 -19.68
N PRO A 418 4.93 6.92 -21.02
CA PRO A 418 3.61 6.99 -21.66
C PRO A 418 2.85 5.67 -21.78
N GLU A 419 3.29 4.59 -21.12
CA GLU A 419 2.64 3.27 -21.19
C GLU A 419 1.15 3.34 -20.82
N GLN A 420 0.75 4.26 -19.94
CA GLN A 420 -0.65 4.48 -19.62
C GLN A 420 -1.46 5.04 -20.79
N GLU A 421 -0.89 5.92 -21.63
CA GLU A 421 -1.55 6.41 -22.83
C GLU A 421 -1.62 5.34 -23.91
N GLN A 422 -0.52 4.63 -24.23
CA GLN A 422 -0.58 3.52 -25.18
C GLN A 422 -1.54 2.39 -24.73
N THR A 423 -1.59 2.10 -23.44
CA THR A 423 -2.53 1.12 -22.86
C THR A 423 -3.97 1.64 -22.84
N LEU A 424 -4.20 2.94 -22.69
CA LEU A 424 -5.53 3.54 -22.85
C LEU A 424 -5.95 3.52 -24.32
N GLU A 425 -5.05 3.82 -25.24
CA GLU A 425 -5.30 3.89 -26.68
C GLU A 425 -5.64 2.50 -27.24
N SER A 426 -4.89 1.47 -26.86
CA SER A 426 -5.20 0.07 -27.22
C SER A 426 -6.53 -0.40 -26.62
N LYS A 427 -6.83 -0.06 -25.35
CA LYS A 427 -8.12 -0.36 -24.72
C LYS A 427 -9.29 0.40 -25.35
N LYS A 428 -9.11 1.67 -25.75
CA LYS A 428 -10.11 2.45 -26.51
C LYS A 428 -10.40 1.77 -27.85
N LYS A 429 -9.37 1.36 -28.59
CA LYS A 429 -9.50 0.63 -29.87
C LYS A 429 -10.24 -0.69 -29.68
N ALA A 430 -9.85 -1.52 -28.72
CA ALA A 430 -10.54 -2.78 -28.41
C ALA A 430 -12.03 -2.58 -28.03
N VAL A 431 -12.35 -1.53 -27.25
CA VAL A 431 -13.73 -1.18 -26.91
C VAL A 431 -14.51 -0.63 -28.12
N ALA A 432 -13.86 0.04 -29.07
CA ALA A 432 -14.50 0.46 -30.32
C ALA A 432 -14.86 -0.75 -31.18
N THR A 433 -13.91 -1.66 -31.41
CA THR A 433 -14.15 -2.92 -32.16
C THR A 433 -15.26 -3.76 -31.51
N ALA A 434 -15.25 -3.91 -30.18
CA ALA A 434 -16.31 -4.63 -29.45
C ALA A 434 -17.68 -3.96 -29.54
N LYS A 435 -17.76 -2.64 -29.75
CA LYS A 435 -19.03 -1.94 -29.99
C LYS A 435 -19.53 -2.10 -31.41
N GLU A 436 -18.64 -2.20 -32.40
CA GLU A 436 -19.03 -2.51 -33.78
C GLU A 436 -19.52 -3.94 -33.92
N THR A 437 -18.85 -4.92 -33.31
CA THR A 437 -19.33 -6.31 -33.32
C THR A 437 -20.70 -6.45 -32.66
N VAL A 438 -20.94 -5.78 -31.51
CA VAL A 438 -22.27 -5.77 -30.87
C VAL A 438 -23.35 -5.12 -31.76
N LYS A 439 -23.04 -4.01 -32.44
CA LYS A 439 -23.97 -3.39 -33.40
C LYS A 439 -24.32 -4.32 -34.56
N GLU A 440 -23.31 -4.96 -35.15
CA GLU A 440 -23.50 -5.90 -36.24
C GLU A 440 -24.32 -7.13 -35.80
N THR A 441 -24.04 -7.70 -34.61
CA THR A 441 -24.85 -8.80 -34.08
C THR A 441 -26.29 -8.38 -33.80
N ASN A 442 -26.53 -7.13 -33.35
CA ASN A 442 -27.90 -6.66 -33.13
C ASN A 442 -28.65 -6.49 -34.46
N ARG A 443 -28.01 -5.94 -35.52
CA ARG A 443 -28.63 -5.89 -36.85
C ARG A 443 -28.95 -7.29 -37.38
N GLN A 444 -28.05 -8.26 -37.19
CA GLN A 444 -28.29 -9.65 -37.59
C GLN A 444 -29.42 -10.33 -36.80
N ILE A 445 -29.63 -9.94 -35.53
CA ILE A 445 -30.78 -10.38 -34.73
C ILE A 445 -32.07 -9.73 -35.24
N GLU A 446 -32.08 -8.43 -35.52
CA GLU A 446 -33.22 -7.70 -36.09
C GLU A 446 -33.62 -8.26 -37.48
N GLU A 447 -32.65 -8.47 -38.38
CA GLU A 447 -32.87 -9.16 -39.66
C GLU A 447 -33.44 -10.58 -39.50
N ALA A 448 -33.05 -11.29 -38.42
CA ALA A 448 -33.53 -12.64 -38.15
C ALA A 448 -34.94 -12.64 -37.53
N THR A 449 -35.30 -11.66 -36.70
CA THR A 449 -36.68 -11.49 -36.20
C THR A 449 -37.61 -11.09 -37.33
N ASP A 450 -37.22 -10.13 -38.18
CA ASP A 450 -38.02 -9.70 -39.33
C ASP A 450 -38.23 -10.85 -40.34
N ALA A 451 -37.23 -11.69 -40.55
CA ALA A 451 -37.36 -12.88 -41.41
C ALA A 451 -38.33 -13.94 -40.84
N VAL A 452 -38.44 -14.03 -39.52
CA VAL A 452 -39.39 -14.93 -38.83
C VAL A 452 -40.81 -14.34 -38.84
N GLU A 453 -40.96 -13.05 -38.58
CA GLU A 453 -42.26 -12.36 -38.64
C GLU A 453 -42.85 -12.31 -40.05
N THR A 454 -42.01 -12.16 -41.08
CA THR A 454 -42.44 -12.17 -42.50
C THR A 454 -42.70 -13.58 -43.07
N GLY A 455 -42.69 -14.63 -42.23
CA GLY A 455 -43.08 -15.99 -42.62
C GLY A 455 -42.15 -16.68 -43.62
N ARG A 456 -40.93 -16.16 -43.83
CA ARG A 456 -39.92 -16.85 -44.64
C ARG A 456 -39.40 -18.05 -43.86
N SER A 457 -39.23 -19.19 -44.56
CA SER A 457 -39.20 -20.49 -43.89
C SER A 457 -38.16 -20.59 -42.76
N LEU A 458 -38.61 -21.13 -41.63
CA LEU A 458 -37.86 -21.31 -40.37
C LEU A 458 -36.51 -22.04 -40.57
N ALA A 459 -36.40 -22.82 -41.65
CA ALA A 459 -35.17 -23.49 -42.08
C ALA A 459 -34.06 -22.52 -42.54
N ALA A 460 -34.41 -21.41 -43.21
CA ALA A 460 -33.44 -20.42 -43.68
C ALA A 460 -32.84 -19.61 -42.52
N ALA A 461 -33.68 -19.21 -41.55
CA ALA A 461 -33.23 -18.52 -40.34
C ALA A 461 -32.27 -19.39 -39.49
N LYS A 462 -32.62 -20.67 -39.27
CA LYS A 462 -31.74 -21.62 -38.56
C LYS A 462 -30.40 -21.83 -39.28
N LYS A 463 -30.38 -21.87 -40.62
CA LYS A 463 -29.15 -22.03 -41.41
C LYS A 463 -28.21 -20.82 -41.30
N LYS A 464 -28.74 -19.59 -41.16
CA LYS A 464 -27.93 -18.37 -40.92
C LYS A 464 -27.26 -18.39 -39.54
N ILE A 465 -27.91 -18.93 -38.51
CA ILE A 465 -27.37 -19.00 -37.13
C ILE A 465 -26.29 -20.09 -36.98
N LYS A 466 -26.38 -21.20 -37.72
CA LYS A 466 -25.39 -22.31 -37.67
C LYS A 466 -24.04 -21.98 -38.34
N GLY A 467 -23.87 -20.78 -38.92
CA GLY A 467 -22.61 -20.32 -39.54
C GLY A 467 -21.58 -19.74 -38.57
N ARG A 468 -21.54 -20.18 -37.30
CA ARG A 468 -20.57 -19.71 -36.30
C ARG A 468 -19.28 -20.54 -36.33
N PRO A 469 -18.09 -19.92 -36.30
CA PRO A 469 -16.86 -20.64 -35.99
C PRO A 469 -16.79 -20.86 -34.46
N GLY A 470 -16.90 -22.10 -34.00
CA GLY A 470 -16.77 -22.43 -32.58
C GLY A 470 -17.12 -23.86 -32.21
N ASP A 471 -18.12 -24.45 -32.87
CA ASP A 471 -18.66 -25.75 -32.47
C ASP A 471 -18.04 -26.85 -33.34
N ALA A 472 -16.90 -27.40 -32.89
CA ALA A 472 -16.39 -28.67 -33.36
C ALA A 472 -17.09 -29.81 -32.58
N GLU A 473 -17.47 -30.84 -33.32
CA GLU A 473 -18.10 -32.07 -32.81
C GLU A 473 -17.04 -32.94 -32.11
N ASP A 474 -17.42 -33.62 -31.04
CA ASP A 474 -16.80 -34.87 -30.57
C ASP A 474 -17.95 -35.75 -30.03
N GLU A 475 -17.86 -37.04 -30.31
CA GLU A 475 -19.00 -37.96 -30.38
C GLU A 475 -19.35 -38.64 -29.04
N GLU A 476 -20.58 -39.15 -28.94
CA GLU A 476 -20.99 -40.08 -27.86
C GLU A 476 -20.37 -41.46 -28.10
N GLU A 477 -19.65 -42.01 -27.12
CA GLU A 477 -19.30 -43.44 -27.10
C GLU A 477 -19.65 -44.02 -25.72
N ASP A 478 -20.54 -45.02 -25.72
CA ASP A 478 -21.04 -45.70 -24.51
C ASP A 478 -19.96 -46.59 -23.88
N GLY A 479 -19.91 -46.62 -22.54
CA GLY A 479 -19.04 -47.53 -21.80
C GLY A 479 -19.26 -47.52 -20.29
N ASP A 480 -19.97 -48.53 -19.78
CA ASP A 480 -19.94 -48.90 -18.36
C ASP A 480 -18.53 -49.37 -17.97
N ASP A 481 -18.01 -48.95 -16.80
CA ASP A 481 -17.71 -49.85 -15.65
C ASP A 481 -17.09 -49.07 -14.45
N ASP A 482 -16.86 -49.79 -13.37
CA ASP A 482 -16.67 -49.34 -11.99
C ASP A 482 -15.30 -48.72 -11.60
N SER A 483 -15.32 -48.10 -10.40
CA SER A 483 -14.19 -47.99 -9.44
C SER A 483 -13.26 -46.75 -9.37
N TYR A 484 -13.25 -46.18 -8.16
CA TYR A 484 -12.12 -45.69 -7.35
C TYR A 484 -10.96 -44.81 -7.90
N ARG A 485 -10.71 -43.77 -7.07
CA ARG A 485 -9.41 -43.31 -6.50
C ARG A 485 -8.82 -41.98 -7.00
N ALA A 486 -8.18 -41.30 -6.07
CA ALA A 486 -7.65 -39.94 -6.20
C ALA A 486 -6.25 -39.86 -6.83
N ASN A 487 -5.95 -38.72 -7.48
CA ASN A 487 -4.66 -38.03 -7.48
C ASN A 487 -4.93 -36.54 -7.82
N LEU A 488 -4.43 -35.52 -7.11
CA LEU A 488 -3.03 -35.10 -6.95
C LEU A 488 -2.30 -34.84 -8.29
N GLY A 489 -2.71 -33.77 -8.97
CA GLY A 489 -2.01 -33.21 -10.13
C GLY A 489 -0.75 -32.43 -9.73
N VAL A 490 0.42 -32.99 -10.05
CA VAL A 490 1.73 -32.34 -9.90
C VAL A 490 1.95 -31.32 -11.02
N VAL A 491 2.21 -30.05 -10.68
CA VAL A 491 2.70 -29.06 -11.66
C VAL A 491 4.22 -29.21 -11.80
N LYS A 492 4.66 -29.58 -13.01
CA LYS A 492 6.09 -29.63 -13.37
C LYS A 492 6.64 -28.20 -13.50
N ASN A 493 7.72 -27.89 -12.77
CA ASN A 493 8.49 -26.68 -13.04
C ASN A 493 9.35 -26.90 -14.29
N VAL A 494 9.22 -26.02 -15.28
CA VAL A 494 10.21 -25.86 -16.35
C VAL A 494 11.31 -24.96 -15.80
N GLY A 495 12.55 -25.43 -15.85
CA GLY A 495 13.71 -24.68 -15.37
C GLY A 495 14.14 -23.60 -16.35
N VAL A 496 14.54 -22.44 -15.81
CA VAL A 496 15.42 -21.49 -16.50
C VAL A 496 16.57 -21.23 -15.53
N GLU A 497 17.76 -21.68 -15.89
CA GLU A 497 18.97 -21.39 -15.14
C GLU A 497 19.40 -19.95 -15.38
N SER A 498 20.00 -19.32 -14.38
CA SER A 498 20.59 -17.99 -14.50
C SER A 498 21.78 -17.93 -13.55
N GLU A 499 22.98 -18.13 -14.10
CA GLU A 499 24.22 -17.99 -13.36
C GLU A 499 24.41 -16.54 -12.91
N VAL A 500 24.75 -16.34 -11.63
CA VAL A 500 25.13 -15.04 -11.08
C VAL A 500 26.56 -15.15 -10.55
N PHE A 501 27.52 -14.73 -11.37
CA PHE A 501 28.91 -14.60 -10.97
C PHE A 501 29.06 -13.46 -9.94
N VAL A 502 29.58 -13.78 -8.75
CA VAL A 502 29.95 -12.79 -7.73
C VAL A 502 31.43 -12.95 -7.41
N TYR A 503 32.26 -12.08 -7.98
CA TYR A 503 33.64 -11.93 -7.53
C TYR A 503 33.67 -11.09 -6.24
N SER A 504 34.28 -11.64 -5.19
CA SER A 504 34.71 -10.85 -4.04
C SER A 504 36.12 -11.26 -3.60
N VAL A 505 37.12 -10.59 -4.17
CA VAL A 505 38.46 -10.51 -3.58
C VAL A 505 38.42 -9.44 -2.50
N PHE A 506 38.87 -9.75 -1.28
CA PHE A 506 39.83 -8.93 -0.52
C PHE A 506 40.25 -9.62 0.78
N ASP A 507 41.56 -9.68 1.00
CA ASP A 507 42.19 -10.28 2.18
C ASP A 507 42.50 -9.23 3.27
N LYS A 508 42.71 -9.73 4.49
CA LYS A 508 43.21 -9.12 5.75
C LYS A 508 43.43 -7.59 5.86
N GLY A 509 42.90 -7.04 6.97
CA GLY A 509 43.29 -5.71 7.50
C GLY A 509 42.88 -5.51 8.95
N MET A 510 43.53 -6.19 9.90
CA MET A 510 43.17 -6.15 11.33
C MET A 510 43.83 -4.98 12.06
N LEU A 511 43.06 -4.08 12.68
CA LEU A 511 43.58 -3.10 13.65
C LEU A 511 42.63 -2.93 14.84
N ARG A 512 43.09 -3.34 16.02
CA ARG A 512 42.39 -3.14 17.30
C ARG A 512 42.54 -1.68 17.75
N LYS A 513 41.47 -1.05 18.22
CA LYS A 513 41.57 0.04 19.20
C LYS A 513 40.73 -0.25 20.43
N ARG A 514 41.40 -0.14 21.58
CA ARG A 514 40.87 -0.30 22.93
C ARG A 514 40.23 1.04 23.30
N ILE A 515 38.96 1.03 23.70
CA ILE A 515 38.37 2.13 24.47
C ILE A 515 37.97 1.53 25.80
N THR A 516 38.62 1.99 26.85
CA THR A 516 38.30 1.68 28.24
C THR A 516 37.08 2.51 28.64
N VAL A 517 36.19 1.92 29.43
CA VAL A 517 35.24 2.65 30.30
C VAL A 517 35.82 2.58 31.69
#